data_AF-A0A1J5DZX8-F1
#
_entry.id   AF-A0A1J5DZX8-F1
#
_cell.length_a   1.000
_cell.length_b   1.000
_cell.length_c   1.000
_cell.angle_alpha   90.00
_cell.angle_beta   90.00
_cell.angle_gamma   90.00
#
_symmetry.space_group_name_H-M   'P 1'
#
loop_
_entity.id
_entity.type
_entity.pdbx_description
1 polymer ?
#
loop_
_entity_poly.entity_id
_entity_poly.type
_entity_poly.pdbx_seq_one_letter_code
_entity_poly.pdbx_strand_id
1 'polypeptide(L)'
;MTTPLAVFSFVCRVWRDPFRRRTPHKILAFALVTLALWPALASAQTKLPATSADAPHLDYNLPVICAETSTGERLRLQCIEDEKGKHCLAARATLVNGGEELRMTNGCYDYWDAARYQADIDAGTVMTPAIAETPPGWARDQLGRTFQVTFDLLDRFYFGAGWEPRLLHDPVSSESLGRARFDMGFSASVYESYDQSRYDFRALEGSVSLTGLQLDGLLFAYDYSHNSREPALRITTFFGDPARHDLNFDIGWGLSLLEVRSHPNWEIAVTELEFGEIHVGWDLWKSDELYDHVRFKLGGGFGSLWQGDQVDAVLRLSPQAALDGRFGLGQSGLHYLTANVHGDMGYFVSGPASGQNVLTGGAKLAYEAIFIAINDQPLSLYTEASTEYWEGVDGLNQWSTSFMTGLRFSLWAPPLETNNDYNY
;
A
#
# COMPACT_ATOMS: atom_id res chain seq x y z
N MET A 1 29.59 32.37 0.99
CA MET A 1 28.25 32.62 1.56
C MET A 1 27.27 32.63 0.42
N THR A 2 26.70 31.47 0.12
CA THR A 2 25.80 31.22 -1.02
C THR A 2 24.73 30.24 -0.56
N THR A 3 23.48 30.67 -0.74
CA THR A 3 22.21 30.09 -0.30
C THR A 3 21.87 28.74 -0.92
N PRO A 4 21.24 27.79 -0.20
CA PRO A 4 20.55 26.65 -0.78
C PRO A 4 19.03 26.90 -0.79
N LEU A 5 18.47 27.18 -1.97
CA LEU A 5 17.02 27.27 -2.23
C LEU A 5 16.78 26.67 -3.62
N ALA A 6 16.91 25.36 -3.74
CA ALA A 6 16.69 24.66 -5.02
C ALA A 6 15.98 23.30 -4.90
N VAL A 7 15.82 22.74 -3.70
CA VAL A 7 15.23 21.39 -3.52
C VAL A 7 13.70 21.40 -3.44
N PHE A 8 13.07 22.52 -3.07
CA PHE A 8 11.61 22.59 -2.90
C PHE A 8 10.79 22.72 -4.19
N SER A 9 11.42 22.95 -5.36
CA SER A 9 10.69 23.25 -6.61
C SER A 9 10.35 22.01 -7.45
N PHE A 10 10.90 20.83 -7.10
CA PHE A 10 10.67 19.60 -7.89
C PHE A 10 9.41 18.83 -7.44
N VAL A 11 9.08 18.87 -6.15
CA VAL A 11 7.94 18.12 -5.58
C VAL A 11 6.57 18.69 -6.01
N CYS A 12 6.48 19.98 -6.33
CA CYS A 12 5.21 20.59 -6.74
C CYS A 12 4.89 20.49 -8.26
N ARG A 13 5.76 19.90 -9.08
CA ARG A 13 5.56 19.89 -10.56
C ARG A 13 4.90 18.63 -11.10
N VAL A 14 4.85 17.54 -10.33
CA VAL A 14 4.23 16.26 -10.73
C VAL A 14 2.72 16.21 -10.45
N TRP A 15 2.16 17.20 -9.75
CA TRP A 15 0.75 17.21 -9.31
C TRP A 15 -0.21 18.08 -10.16
N ARG A 16 0.15 18.43 -11.40
CA ARG A 16 -0.78 19.12 -12.31
C ARG A 16 -1.68 18.12 -13.04
N ASP A 17 -2.92 18.07 -12.58
CA ASP A 17 -4.14 17.47 -13.17
C ASP A 17 -4.54 16.04 -12.73
N PRO A 18 -5.43 15.94 -11.71
CA PRO A 18 -6.59 15.06 -11.87
C PRO A 18 -7.96 15.75 -11.61
N PHE A 19 -8.00 17.04 -11.27
CA PHE A 19 -9.26 17.70 -10.88
C PHE A 19 -9.94 18.47 -12.03
N ARG A 20 -10.67 17.77 -12.90
CA ARG A 20 -11.71 18.37 -13.75
C ARG A 20 -13.11 17.82 -13.42
N ARG A 21 -13.81 18.62 -12.62
CA ARG A 21 -15.28 18.85 -12.57
C ARG A 21 -16.20 17.66 -12.30
N ARG A 22 -16.71 17.55 -11.07
CA ARG A 22 -18.13 17.28 -10.81
C ARG A 22 -18.64 18.10 -9.61
N THR A 23 -19.76 18.76 -9.81
CA THR A 23 -20.50 19.61 -8.86
C THR A 23 -21.23 18.77 -7.80
N PRO A 24 -21.47 19.29 -6.59
CA PRO A 24 -22.13 18.54 -5.52
C PRO A 24 -23.66 18.71 -5.62
N HIS A 25 -24.38 17.60 -5.78
CA HIS A 25 -25.82 17.56 -5.53
C HIS A 25 -26.15 16.49 -4.48
N LYS A 26 -26.49 17.02 -3.29
CA LYS A 26 -27.54 16.57 -2.36
C LYS A 26 -27.64 15.06 -2.09
N ILE A 27 -27.05 14.65 -0.97
CA ILE A 27 -27.43 13.43 -0.26
C ILE A 27 -28.59 13.78 0.67
N LEU A 28 -29.75 13.18 0.44
CA LEU A 28 -30.87 13.16 1.37
C LEU A 28 -31.34 11.70 1.44
N ALA A 29 -31.36 11.19 2.67
CA ALA A 29 -31.76 9.84 3.03
C ALA A 29 -33.18 9.51 2.55
N PHE A 30 -33.45 8.24 2.22
CA PHE A 30 -34.63 7.52 2.71
C PHE A 30 -34.49 6.02 2.46
N ALA A 31 -34.69 5.25 3.53
CA ALA A 31 -34.87 3.80 3.50
C ALA A 31 -36.36 3.46 3.46
N LEU A 32 -36.64 2.24 2.98
CA LEU A 32 -37.91 1.48 2.95
C LEU A 32 -38.90 1.83 1.83
N VAL A 33 -39.24 0.81 1.02
CA VAL A 33 -40.55 0.10 1.02
C VAL A 33 -40.65 -0.88 -0.18
N THR A 34 -40.77 -2.17 0.16
CA THR A 34 -41.49 -3.31 -0.47
C THR A 34 -41.53 -3.57 -1.99
N LEU A 35 -41.18 -4.82 -2.34
CA LEU A 35 -41.96 -5.83 -3.09
C LEU A 35 -43.11 -5.33 -4.01
N ALA A 36 -42.98 -5.54 -5.33
CA ALA A 36 -43.74 -6.56 -6.09
C ALA A 36 -43.82 -6.25 -7.60
N LEU A 37 -43.74 -7.32 -8.40
CA LEU A 37 -44.33 -7.53 -9.74
C LEU A 37 -43.73 -6.79 -10.95
N TRP A 38 -42.99 -7.54 -11.76
CA TRP A 38 -43.39 -7.78 -13.16
C TRP A 38 -42.72 -9.04 -13.75
N PRO A 39 -43.51 -10.01 -14.23
CA PRO A 39 -43.12 -10.89 -15.31
C PRO A 39 -43.75 -10.42 -16.63
N ALA A 40 -42.96 -10.46 -17.69
CA ALA A 40 -43.33 -10.59 -19.11
C ALA A 40 -42.64 -9.52 -19.98
N LEU A 41 -41.61 -9.97 -20.69
CA LEU A 41 -41.42 -9.79 -22.14
C LEU A 41 -40.13 -10.52 -22.51
N ALA A 42 -40.26 -11.81 -22.82
CA ALA A 42 -39.20 -12.59 -23.48
C ALA A 42 -39.51 -12.60 -24.98
N SER A 43 -39.09 -11.54 -25.67
CA SER A 43 -38.82 -11.59 -27.11
C SER A 43 -37.49 -12.32 -27.30
N ALA A 44 -37.50 -13.32 -28.18
CA ALA A 44 -36.31 -14.07 -28.58
C ALA A 44 -35.36 -13.15 -29.36
N GLN A 45 -34.43 -12.53 -28.64
CA GLN A 45 -33.17 -12.06 -29.19
C GLN A 45 -32.14 -13.16 -28.96
N THR A 46 -31.31 -13.41 -29.97
CA THR A 46 -30.11 -14.24 -29.91
C THR A 46 -29.23 -13.77 -28.75
N LYS A 47 -29.43 -14.44 -27.61
CA LYS A 47 -28.72 -14.20 -26.36
C LYS A 47 -27.28 -14.66 -26.54
N LEU A 48 -26.36 -13.72 -26.67
CA LEU A 48 -25.03 -13.90 -26.12
C LEU A 48 -24.89 -13.04 -24.86
N PRO A 49 -25.44 -13.44 -23.71
CA PRO A 49 -24.96 -12.95 -22.44
C PRO A 49 -23.92 -13.96 -21.93
N ALA A 50 -22.66 -13.55 -21.89
CA ALA A 50 -21.80 -13.98 -20.82
C ALA A 50 -22.36 -13.38 -19.51
N THR A 51 -23.44 -13.94 -18.98
CA THR A 51 -24.01 -13.60 -17.66
C THR A 51 -23.59 -14.59 -16.58
N SER A 52 -22.86 -15.65 -16.93
CA SER A 52 -22.28 -16.56 -15.93
C SER A 52 -20.99 -15.95 -15.39
N ALA A 53 -20.78 -16.08 -14.09
CA ALA A 53 -19.49 -15.75 -13.46
C ALA A 53 -18.31 -16.54 -14.08
N ASP A 54 -18.61 -17.63 -14.78
CA ASP A 54 -17.65 -18.52 -15.44
C ASP A 54 -17.35 -18.17 -16.91
N ALA A 55 -17.82 -17.01 -17.39
CA ALA A 55 -17.52 -16.61 -18.77
C ALA A 55 -16.02 -16.29 -18.94
N PRO A 56 -15.42 -16.62 -20.10
CA PRO A 56 -14.03 -16.24 -20.37
C PRO A 56 -13.86 -14.72 -20.38
N HIS A 57 -12.69 -14.25 -19.98
CA HIS A 57 -12.31 -12.84 -20.02
C HIS A 57 -11.40 -12.57 -21.22
N LEU A 58 -11.56 -11.40 -21.83
CA LEU A 58 -10.54 -10.87 -22.72
C LEU A 58 -9.28 -10.52 -21.90
N ASP A 59 -8.11 -10.87 -22.40
CA ASP A 59 -6.83 -10.60 -21.77
C ASP A 59 -6.39 -9.16 -22.03
N TYR A 60 -6.12 -8.39 -20.98
CA TYR A 60 -5.70 -7.01 -21.10
C TYR A 60 -4.33 -6.83 -21.79
N ASN A 61 -3.50 -7.86 -21.91
CA ASN A 61 -2.20 -7.74 -22.57
C ASN A 61 -2.25 -8.13 -24.05
N LEU A 62 -3.39 -8.61 -24.55
CA LEU A 62 -3.54 -9.04 -25.94
C LEU A 62 -4.26 -7.98 -26.80
N PRO A 63 -3.93 -7.87 -28.10
CA PRO A 63 -4.59 -6.94 -29.01
C PRO A 63 -6.10 -7.17 -29.07
N VAL A 64 -6.87 -6.09 -28.98
CA VAL A 64 -8.35 -6.12 -29.08
C VAL A 64 -8.79 -5.55 -30.42
N ILE A 65 -9.69 -6.25 -31.10
CA ILE A 65 -10.35 -5.80 -32.32
C ILE A 65 -11.71 -5.23 -31.94
N CYS A 66 -12.03 -4.02 -32.38
CA CYS A 66 -13.36 -3.45 -32.16
C CYS A 66 -14.23 -3.76 -33.38
N ALA A 67 -15.40 -4.34 -33.16
CA ALA A 67 -16.30 -4.74 -34.23
C ALA A 67 -17.67 -4.07 -34.07
N GLU A 68 -18.35 -3.82 -35.18
CA GLU A 68 -19.74 -3.41 -35.20
C GLU A 68 -20.58 -4.52 -35.83
N THR A 69 -21.70 -4.88 -35.21
CA THR A 69 -22.62 -5.87 -35.78
C THR A 69 -23.59 -5.21 -36.76
N SER A 70 -24.32 -6.01 -37.54
CA SER A 70 -25.40 -5.51 -38.40
C SER A 70 -26.55 -4.84 -37.64
N THR A 71 -26.67 -5.10 -36.33
CA THR A 71 -27.63 -4.43 -35.44
C THR A 71 -27.10 -3.11 -34.86
N GLY A 72 -25.87 -2.71 -35.21
CA GLY A 72 -25.19 -1.53 -34.68
C GLY A 72 -24.63 -1.73 -33.27
N GLU A 73 -24.58 -2.97 -32.77
CA GLU A 73 -23.94 -3.28 -31.50
C GLU A 73 -22.42 -3.25 -31.67
N ARG A 74 -21.73 -2.60 -30.73
CA ARG A 74 -20.27 -2.57 -30.70
C ARG A 74 -19.74 -3.67 -29.80
N LEU A 75 -18.81 -4.45 -30.34
CA LEU A 75 -18.15 -5.57 -29.68
C LEU A 75 -16.64 -5.34 -29.60
N ARG A 76 -16.02 -6.00 -28.63
CA ARG A 76 -14.58 -6.14 -28.44
C ARG A 76 -14.24 -7.60 -28.63
N LEU A 77 -13.33 -7.88 -29.54
CA LEU A 77 -12.97 -9.23 -29.95
C LEU A 77 -11.50 -9.51 -29.65
N GLN A 78 -11.22 -10.71 -29.17
CA GLN A 78 -9.87 -11.29 -29.20
C GLN A 78 -9.94 -12.65 -29.86
N CYS A 79 -9.22 -12.79 -30.97
CA CYS A 79 -9.27 -13.97 -31.81
C CYS A 79 -7.96 -14.72 -31.75
N ILE A 80 -8.05 -16.04 -31.57
CA ILE A 80 -6.94 -16.98 -31.69
C ILE A 80 -7.26 -17.88 -32.88
N GLU A 81 -6.28 -18.10 -33.76
CA GLU A 81 -6.38 -19.05 -34.85
C GLU A 81 -5.53 -20.27 -34.50
N ASP A 82 -6.17 -21.44 -34.39
CA ASP A 82 -5.52 -22.70 -34.08
C ASP A 82 -5.86 -23.76 -35.15
N GLU A 83 -5.41 -25.00 -34.95
CA GLU A 83 -5.68 -26.11 -35.88
C GLU A 83 -7.18 -26.43 -36.06
N LYS A 84 -8.04 -25.99 -35.14
CA LYS A 84 -9.50 -26.19 -35.18
C LYS A 84 -10.23 -25.03 -35.85
N GLY A 85 -9.52 -23.94 -36.14
CA GLY A 85 -10.02 -22.78 -36.86
C GLY A 85 -9.86 -21.49 -36.05
N LYS A 86 -10.60 -20.46 -36.48
CA LYS A 86 -10.59 -19.16 -35.82
C LYS A 86 -11.64 -19.12 -34.71
N HIS A 87 -11.17 -18.89 -33.49
CA HIS A 87 -11.99 -18.77 -32.29
C HIS A 87 -11.85 -17.36 -31.73
N CYS A 88 -12.97 -16.65 -31.56
CA CYS A 88 -12.98 -15.29 -31.05
C CYS A 88 -13.80 -15.20 -29.76
N LEU A 89 -13.18 -14.65 -28.72
CA LEU A 89 -13.89 -14.15 -27.56
C LEU A 89 -14.54 -12.82 -27.91
N ALA A 90 -15.83 -12.66 -27.63
CA ALA A 90 -16.62 -11.49 -27.98
C ALA A 90 -17.28 -10.89 -26.74
N ALA A 91 -16.84 -9.70 -26.36
CA ALA A 91 -17.42 -8.91 -25.27
C ALA A 91 -18.12 -7.66 -25.81
N ARG A 92 -19.10 -7.12 -25.07
CA ARG A 92 -19.73 -5.85 -25.45
C ARG A 92 -18.76 -4.69 -25.24
N ALA A 93 -18.79 -3.69 -26.11
CA ALA A 93 -18.00 -2.46 -25.97
C ALA A 93 -18.71 -1.37 -25.15
N THR A 94 -19.94 -1.63 -24.72
CA THR A 94 -20.78 -0.67 -23.97
C THR A 94 -21.41 -1.31 -22.73
N LEU A 95 -21.77 -0.47 -21.76
CA LEU A 95 -22.50 -0.87 -20.56
C LEU A 95 -23.87 -1.44 -20.93
N VAL A 96 -24.29 -2.46 -20.19
CA VAL A 96 -25.59 -3.11 -20.38
C VAL A 96 -26.75 -2.11 -20.22
N ASN A 97 -26.60 -1.19 -19.26
CA ASN A 97 -27.59 -0.18 -18.93
C ASN A 97 -27.06 1.20 -19.35
N GLY A 98 -27.51 1.71 -20.50
CA GLY A 98 -27.23 3.08 -20.94
C GLY A 98 -26.38 3.19 -22.20
N GLY A 99 -25.74 2.10 -22.64
CA GLY A 99 -24.96 2.10 -23.90
C GLY A 99 -23.71 2.98 -23.87
N GLU A 100 -23.32 3.49 -22.69
CA GLU A 100 -22.05 4.21 -22.52
C GLU A 100 -20.86 3.28 -22.78
N GLU A 101 -19.78 3.83 -23.32
CA GLU A 101 -18.57 3.07 -23.61
C GLU A 101 -17.91 2.53 -22.32
N LEU A 102 -17.37 1.31 -22.42
CA LEU A 102 -16.65 0.71 -21.30
C LEU A 102 -15.37 1.48 -20.97
N ARG A 103 -15.24 1.89 -19.72
CA ARG A 103 -14.03 2.51 -19.16
C ARG A 103 -12.96 1.46 -18.84
N MET A 104 -11.70 1.89 -18.70
CA MET A 104 -10.56 1.03 -18.36
C MET A 104 -10.43 -0.18 -19.31
N THR A 105 -10.57 0.06 -20.60
CA THR A 105 -10.33 -0.89 -21.69
C THR A 105 -9.08 -0.48 -22.45
N ASN A 106 -8.53 -1.40 -23.24
CA ASN A 106 -7.45 -1.06 -24.16
C ASN A 106 -7.96 -0.28 -25.38
N GLY A 107 -7.03 0.43 -26.03
CA GLY A 107 -7.29 0.91 -27.39
C GLY A 107 -7.58 -0.27 -28.34
N CYS A 108 -8.43 -0.02 -29.34
CA CYS A 108 -8.64 -0.99 -30.42
C CYS A 108 -7.38 -1.03 -31.30
N TYR A 109 -6.84 -2.22 -31.55
CA TYR A 109 -5.74 -2.43 -32.50
C TYR A 109 -6.25 -2.39 -33.95
N ASP A 110 -7.44 -2.93 -34.19
CA ASP A 110 -8.10 -2.98 -35.50
C ASP A 110 -9.60 -2.70 -35.36
N TYR A 111 -10.26 -2.34 -36.47
CA TYR A 111 -11.68 -2.07 -36.54
C TYR A 111 -12.37 -2.89 -37.63
N TRP A 112 -13.35 -3.70 -37.25
CA TRP A 112 -14.19 -4.46 -38.17
C TRP A 112 -15.57 -3.81 -38.30
N ASP A 113 -15.92 -3.41 -39.50
CA ASP A 113 -17.29 -3.03 -39.80
C ASP A 113 -18.23 -4.24 -39.82
N ALA A 114 -19.54 -3.98 -39.91
CA ALA A 114 -20.57 -5.02 -39.92
C ALA A 114 -20.42 -6.03 -41.06
N ALA A 115 -19.90 -5.61 -42.22
CA ALA A 115 -19.71 -6.50 -43.35
C ALA A 115 -18.54 -7.46 -43.10
N ARG A 116 -17.42 -6.94 -42.59
CA ARG A 116 -16.25 -7.74 -42.23
C ARG A 116 -16.56 -8.71 -41.09
N TYR A 117 -17.24 -8.24 -40.03
CA TYR A 117 -17.66 -9.08 -38.91
C TYR A 117 -18.54 -10.24 -39.38
N GLN A 118 -19.54 -9.96 -40.23
CA GLN A 118 -20.41 -11.01 -40.76
C GLN A 118 -19.65 -11.99 -41.66
N ALA A 119 -18.75 -11.51 -42.51
CA ALA A 119 -17.94 -12.37 -43.39
C ALA A 119 -17.06 -13.36 -42.61
N ASP A 120 -16.49 -12.95 -41.48
CA ASP A 120 -15.69 -13.85 -40.63
C ASP A 120 -16.56 -14.92 -39.95
N ILE A 121 -17.78 -14.57 -39.52
CA ILE A 121 -18.76 -15.55 -39.01
C ILE A 121 -19.15 -16.53 -40.11
N ASP A 122 -19.46 -16.04 -41.30
CA ASP A 122 -19.86 -16.87 -42.46
C ASP A 122 -18.72 -17.79 -42.91
N ALA A 123 -17.46 -17.39 -42.69
CA ALA A 123 -16.27 -18.21 -42.91
C ALA A 123 -16.06 -19.31 -41.84
N GLY A 124 -16.93 -19.40 -40.84
CA GLY A 124 -16.90 -20.44 -39.81
C GLY A 124 -16.21 -20.04 -38.51
N THR A 125 -15.92 -18.74 -38.30
CA THR A 125 -15.35 -18.26 -37.03
C THR A 125 -16.31 -18.51 -35.88
N VAL A 126 -15.83 -19.14 -34.80
CA VAL A 126 -16.63 -19.41 -33.61
C VAL A 126 -16.54 -18.21 -32.65
N MET A 127 -17.66 -17.53 -32.43
CA MET A 127 -17.77 -16.42 -31.48
C MET A 127 -18.25 -16.94 -30.12
N THR A 128 -17.42 -16.79 -29.08
CA THR A 128 -17.76 -17.16 -27.70
C THR A 128 -18.00 -15.90 -26.85
N PRO A 129 -19.13 -15.77 -26.13
CA PRO A 129 -19.36 -14.65 -25.25
C PRO A 129 -18.28 -14.52 -24.18
N ALA A 130 -17.81 -13.30 -23.96
CA ALA A 130 -16.76 -13.00 -23.00
C ALA A 130 -17.04 -11.73 -22.20
N ILE A 131 -16.31 -11.57 -21.10
CA ILE A 131 -16.23 -10.34 -20.32
C ILE A 131 -15.09 -9.49 -20.91
N ALA A 132 -15.37 -8.20 -21.12
CA ALA A 132 -14.38 -7.28 -21.68
C ALA A 132 -13.16 -7.15 -20.78
N GLU A 133 -12.01 -6.86 -21.37
CA GLU A 133 -10.75 -6.80 -20.66
C GLU A 133 -10.74 -5.68 -19.61
N THR A 134 -9.94 -5.88 -18.56
CA THR A 134 -9.66 -4.90 -17.51
C THR A 134 -8.18 -4.91 -17.16
N PRO A 135 -7.59 -3.75 -16.83
CA PRO A 135 -6.21 -3.70 -16.39
C PRO A 135 -5.99 -4.56 -15.13
N PRO A 136 -4.74 -4.99 -14.87
CA PRO A 136 -4.39 -5.68 -13.64
C PRO A 136 -4.86 -4.93 -12.40
N GLY A 137 -5.37 -5.67 -11.42
CA GLY A 137 -5.94 -5.11 -10.20
C GLY A 137 -7.37 -4.58 -10.31
N TRP A 138 -8.00 -4.67 -11.49
CA TRP A 138 -9.39 -4.31 -11.72
C TRP A 138 -10.20 -5.51 -12.20
N ALA A 139 -11.49 -5.52 -11.88
CA ALA A 139 -12.46 -6.47 -12.39
C ALA A 139 -13.69 -5.75 -12.96
N ARG A 140 -14.51 -6.49 -13.71
CA ARG A 140 -15.81 -6.03 -14.21
C ARG A 140 -16.94 -6.79 -13.55
N ASP A 141 -18.02 -6.07 -13.25
CA ASP A 141 -19.27 -6.69 -12.85
C ASP A 141 -20.11 -7.14 -14.06
N GLN A 142 -21.25 -7.78 -13.79
CA GLN A 142 -22.17 -8.28 -14.80
C GLN A 142 -22.80 -7.17 -15.68
N LEU A 143 -22.72 -5.90 -15.25
CA LEU A 143 -23.21 -4.74 -16.02
C LEU A 143 -22.10 -4.11 -16.87
N GLY A 144 -20.87 -4.62 -16.78
CA GLY A 144 -19.67 -4.09 -17.45
C GLY A 144 -18.97 -2.97 -16.69
N ARG A 145 -19.40 -2.65 -15.46
CA ARG A 145 -18.78 -1.60 -14.63
C ARG A 145 -17.49 -2.12 -14.04
N THR A 146 -16.44 -1.30 -14.08
CA THR A 146 -15.15 -1.60 -13.48
C THR A 146 -15.14 -1.27 -12.00
N PHE A 147 -14.49 -2.12 -11.20
CA PHE A 147 -14.18 -1.87 -9.80
C PHE A 147 -12.80 -2.47 -9.47
N GLN A 148 -12.12 -1.85 -8.51
CA GLN A 148 -10.78 -2.26 -8.10
C GLN A 148 -10.86 -3.47 -7.15
N VAL A 149 -9.98 -4.45 -7.34
CA VAL A 149 -9.95 -5.72 -6.57
C VAL A 149 -8.64 -5.97 -5.83
N THR A 150 -7.61 -5.20 -6.13
CA THR A 150 -6.32 -5.22 -5.42
C THR A 150 -5.97 -3.79 -5.04
N PHE A 151 -5.26 -3.56 -3.95
CA PHE A 151 -4.93 -2.22 -3.49
C PHE A 151 -3.49 -2.18 -3.02
N ASP A 152 -2.66 -1.31 -3.58
CA ASP A 152 -1.34 -1.03 -3.03
C ASP A 152 -1.48 -0.10 -1.82
N LEU A 153 -1.13 -0.62 -0.64
CA LEU A 153 -1.17 0.14 0.61
C LEU A 153 0.10 0.96 0.87
N LEU A 154 1.08 0.94 -0.05
CA LEU A 154 2.24 1.81 0.01
C LEU A 154 1.97 3.19 -0.59
N ASP A 155 0.97 3.32 -1.45
CA ASP A 155 0.57 4.57 -2.08
C ASP A 155 -0.80 5.01 -1.57
N ARG A 156 -0.87 5.66 -0.42
CA ARG A 156 -2.16 6.07 0.15
C ARG A 156 -2.04 7.21 1.15
N PHE A 157 -3.16 7.90 1.30
CA PHE A 157 -3.46 8.59 2.55
C PHE A 157 -4.41 7.72 3.36
N TYR A 158 -4.12 7.45 4.63
CA TYR A 158 -5.01 6.67 5.48
C TYR A 158 -5.39 7.43 6.75
N PHE A 159 -6.56 7.08 7.28
CA PHE A 159 -6.96 7.43 8.63
C PHE A 159 -7.69 6.25 9.27
N GLY A 160 -7.47 6.07 10.56
CA GLY A 160 -7.95 4.94 11.32
C GLY A 160 -8.44 5.32 12.69
N ALA A 161 -9.27 4.44 13.23
CA ALA A 161 -9.70 4.50 14.61
C ALA A 161 -9.81 3.09 15.17
N GLY A 162 -9.42 2.91 16.43
CA GLY A 162 -9.37 1.61 17.05
C GLY A 162 -9.39 1.66 18.57
N TRP A 163 -9.35 0.46 19.12
CA TRP A 163 -9.25 0.21 20.54
C TRP A 163 -7.85 -0.29 20.87
N GLU A 164 -7.20 0.36 21.84
CA GLU A 164 -5.84 0.06 22.27
C GLU A 164 -5.82 -0.29 23.77
N PRO A 165 -6.02 -1.56 24.17
CA PRO A 165 -5.64 -2.04 25.49
C PRO A 165 -4.14 -1.97 25.71
N ARG A 166 -3.75 -1.63 26.94
CA ARG A 166 -2.35 -1.59 27.37
C ARG A 166 -2.16 -2.44 28.61
N LEU A 167 -1.08 -3.20 28.56
CA LEU A 167 -0.61 -4.01 29.67
C LEU A 167 0.67 -3.34 30.17
N LEU A 168 0.51 -2.50 31.20
CA LEU A 168 1.63 -2.02 31.99
C LEU A 168 1.96 -3.07 33.05
N HIS A 169 3.24 -3.31 33.33
CA HIS A 169 3.66 -4.30 34.32
C HIS A 169 3.44 -3.84 35.79
N ASP A 170 2.83 -2.67 36.01
CA ASP A 170 2.58 -2.15 37.37
C ASP A 170 1.23 -2.64 37.93
N PRO A 171 1.23 -3.42 39.03
CA PRO A 171 0.02 -3.94 39.68
C PRO A 171 -0.88 -2.87 40.34
N VAL A 172 -0.46 -1.61 40.45
CA VAL A 172 -1.24 -0.54 41.12
C VAL A 172 -2.07 0.28 40.13
N SER A 173 -1.71 0.32 38.85
CA SER A 173 -2.51 1.00 37.84
C SER A 173 -3.68 0.10 37.40
N SER A 174 -4.89 0.50 37.79
CA SER A 174 -6.13 -0.17 37.39
C SER A 174 -6.13 -0.49 35.91
N GLU A 175 -6.43 -1.76 35.59
CA GLU A 175 -6.66 -2.30 34.25
C GLU A 175 -7.27 -1.22 33.32
N SER A 176 -6.46 -0.67 32.42
CA SER A 176 -6.95 0.22 31.38
C SER A 176 -7.79 -0.64 30.45
N LEU A 177 -9.13 -0.66 30.68
CA LEU A 177 -10.13 -1.40 29.89
C LEU A 177 -9.90 -1.26 28.37
N GLY A 178 -9.26 -0.17 27.98
CA GLY A 178 -8.60 0.11 26.72
C GLY A 178 -8.87 1.57 26.36
N ARG A 179 -8.30 2.03 25.25
CA ARG A 179 -8.32 3.45 24.90
C ARG A 179 -8.72 3.61 23.44
N ALA A 180 -9.49 4.65 23.14
CA ALA A 180 -9.69 5.03 21.74
C ALA A 180 -8.38 5.59 21.19
N ARG A 181 -7.89 5.00 20.10
CA ARG A 181 -6.73 5.45 19.33
C ARG A 181 -7.18 5.89 17.96
N PHE A 182 -6.68 7.03 17.50
CA PHE A 182 -6.85 7.52 16.15
C PHE A 182 -5.48 7.57 15.49
N ASP A 183 -5.39 7.19 14.23
CA ASP A 183 -4.15 7.25 13.47
C ASP A 183 -4.40 7.79 12.07
N MET A 184 -3.39 8.42 11.49
CA MET A 184 -3.41 8.86 10.11
C MET A 184 -1.99 8.87 9.55
N GLY A 185 -1.88 8.89 8.23
CA GLY A 185 -0.59 9.00 7.58
C GLY A 185 -0.70 9.08 6.07
N PHE A 186 0.38 9.53 5.46
CA PHE A 186 0.58 9.48 4.01
C PHE A 186 1.80 8.63 3.71
N SER A 187 1.64 7.67 2.81
CA SER A 187 2.71 6.87 2.25
C SER A 187 2.68 6.97 0.72
N ALA A 188 3.85 7.02 0.11
CA ALA A 188 4.01 6.84 -1.33
C ALA A 188 5.27 6.02 -1.62
N SER A 189 5.22 5.14 -2.61
CA SER A 189 6.32 4.29 -3.04
C SER A 189 6.44 4.35 -4.56
N VAL A 190 7.63 4.68 -5.05
CA VAL A 190 7.92 4.66 -6.49
C VAL A 190 8.91 3.56 -6.77
N TYR A 191 8.53 2.59 -7.61
CA TYR A 191 9.42 1.56 -8.11
C TYR A 191 9.90 1.88 -9.54
N GLU A 192 11.21 1.81 -9.76
CA GLU A 192 11.85 2.01 -11.04
C GLU A 192 12.47 0.70 -11.53
N SER A 193 11.83 0.08 -12.53
CA SER A 193 12.21 -1.24 -13.04
C SER A 193 13.58 -1.27 -13.74
N TYR A 194 13.98 -0.16 -14.38
CA TYR A 194 15.25 -0.08 -15.11
C TYR A 194 16.46 -0.19 -14.17
N ASP A 195 16.45 0.56 -13.08
CA ASP A 195 17.50 0.56 -12.05
C ASP A 195 17.22 -0.42 -10.90
N GLN A 196 16.07 -1.10 -10.94
CA GLN A 196 15.55 -1.95 -9.86
C GLN A 196 15.67 -1.23 -8.52
N SER A 197 15.16 -0.01 -8.46
CA SER A 197 15.24 0.83 -7.27
C SER A 197 13.85 1.22 -6.79
N ARG A 198 13.71 1.43 -5.49
CA ARG A 198 12.47 1.81 -4.84
C ARG A 198 12.71 2.98 -3.91
N TYR A 199 11.82 3.96 -4.02
CA TYR A 199 11.81 5.20 -3.26
C TYR A 199 10.54 5.25 -2.42
N ASP A 200 10.69 5.05 -1.12
CA ASP A 200 9.58 5.09 -0.17
C ASP A 200 9.56 6.46 0.52
N PHE A 201 8.39 7.09 0.54
CA PHE A 201 8.12 8.37 1.19
C PHE A 201 7.03 8.16 2.24
N ARG A 202 7.23 8.70 3.43
CA ARG A 202 6.22 8.75 4.49
C ARG A 202 6.11 10.17 5.01
N ALA A 203 4.89 10.64 5.27
CA ALA A 203 4.68 11.99 5.74
C ALA A 203 3.41 12.09 6.60
N LEU A 204 3.42 13.05 7.52
CA LEU A 204 2.27 13.38 8.37
C LEU A 204 1.67 12.13 9.06
N GLU A 205 2.52 11.16 9.39
CA GLU A 205 2.09 9.98 10.12
C GLU A 205 1.91 10.38 11.58
N GLY A 206 0.84 9.91 12.20
CA GLY A 206 0.67 10.15 13.61
C GLY A 206 -0.47 9.37 14.20
N SER A 207 -0.42 9.23 15.51
CA SER A 207 -1.48 8.61 16.28
C SER A 207 -1.66 9.26 17.63
N VAL A 208 -2.91 9.29 18.07
CA VAL A 208 -3.31 9.85 19.35
C VAL A 208 -4.19 8.86 20.11
N SER A 209 -3.86 8.59 21.36
CA SER A 209 -4.68 7.77 22.27
C SER A 209 -5.32 8.65 23.35
N LEU A 210 -6.66 8.65 23.45
CA LEU A 210 -7.41 9.67 24.21
C LEU A 210 -7.28 9.58 25.74
N THR A 211 -7.14 8.38 26.30
CA THR A 211 -7.00 8.22 27.76
C THR A 211 -5.56 8.48 28.16
N GLY A 212 -5.32 9.71 28.62
CA GLY A 212 -4.00 10.24 28.91
C GLY A 212 -3.14 10.45 27.66
N LEU A 213 -3.76 11.05 26.65
CA LEU A 213 -3.14 11.74 25.52
C LEU A 213 -1.72 11.29 25.15
N GLN A 214 -1.55 10.05 24.70
CA GLN A 214 -0.30 9.69 24.03
C GLN A 214 -0.33 10.24 22.61
N LEU A 215 0.80 10.79 22.18
CA LEU A 215 1.01 11.30 20.83
C LEU A 215 2.27 10.66 20.27
N ASP A 216 2.13 10.03 19.10
CA ASP A 216 3.26 9.61 18.27
C ASP A 216 3.09 10.31 16.92
N GLY A 217 4.15 10.84 16.34
CA GLY A 217 4.05 11.57 15.07
C GLY A 217 5.37 11.64 14.32
N LEU A 218 5.30 11.55 13.00
CA LEU A 218 6.40 11.69 12.06
C LEU A 218 6.02 12.73 11.00
N LEU A 219 6.83 13.77 10.84
CA LEU A 219 6.58 14.75 9.79
C LEU A 219 6.94 14.18 8.42
N PHE A 220 8.13 13.62 8.27
CA PHE A 220 8.63 13.14 6.99
C PHE A 220 9.69 12.04 7.16
N ALA A 221 9.63 11.00 6.34
CA ALA A 221 10.72 10.05 6.15
C ALA A 221 10.87 9.71 4.66
N TYR A 222 12.09 9.36 4.31
CA TYR A 222 12.47 8.91 2.98
C TYR A 222 13.41 7.71 3.11
N ASP A 223 13.07 6.63 2.41
CA ASP A 223 13.85 5.40 2.35
C ASP A 223 14.15 5.07 0.88
N TYR A 224 15.43 4.97 0.53
CA TYR A 224 15.89 4.49 -0.76
C TYR A 224 16.41 3.06 -0.65
N SER A 225 16.02 2.21 -1.59
CA SER A 225 16.55 0.85 -1.72
C SER A 225 16.74 0.46 -3.17
N HIS A 226 17.67 -0.44 -3.44
CA HIS A 226 17.91 -0.90 -4.80
C HIS A 226 18.32 -2.38 -4.82
N ASN A 227 18.12 -3.04 -5.95
CA ASN A 227 18.63 -4.37 -6.24
C ASN A 227 19.93 -4.28 -7.04
N SER A 228 21.02 -4.83 -6.53
CA SER A 228 22.28 -4.86 -7.27
C SER A 228 22.25 -6.01 -8.28
N ARG A 229 22.30 -5.69 -9.58
CA ARG A 229 22.47 -6.70 -10.64
C ARG A 229 23.85 -7.34 -10.63
N GLU A 230 24.84 -6.64 -10.08
CA GLU A 230 26.20 -7.13 -9.99
C GLU A 230 26.55 -7.52 -8.55
N PRO A 231 27.21 -8.67 -8.34
CA PRO A 231 27.64 -9.07 -7.01
C PRO A 231 28.74 -8.16 -6.50
N ALA A 232 28.54 -7.67 -5.29
CA ALA A 232 29.52 -6.83 -4.60
C ALA A 232 30.74 -7.66 -4.16
N LEU A 233 30.53 -8.93 -3.80
CA LEU A 233 31.62 -9.85 -3.48
C LEU A 233 31.44 -11.18 -4.21
N ARG A 234 32.54 -11.66 -4.82
CA ARG A 234 32.60 -12.98 -5.46
C ARG A 234 33.54 -13.87 -4.65
N ILE A 235 32.98 -14.86 -3.95
CA ILE A 235 33.75 -15.84 -3.19
C ILE A 235 33.90 -17.08 -4.05
N THR A 236 35.13 -17.44 -4.42
CA THR A 236 35.39 -18.71 -5.11
C THR A 236 35.96 -19.70 -4.10
N THR A 237 35.32 -20.86 -3.95
CA THR A 237 35.80 -21.94 -3.09
C THR A 237 36.56 -22.96 -3.93
N PHE A 238 37.66 -23.48 -3.38
CA PHE A 238 38.50 -24.50 -4.04
C PHE A 238 38.53 -25.82 -3.26
N PHE A 239 37.72 -25.93 -2.20
CA PHE A 239 37.58 -27.15 -1.42
C PHE A 239 36.52 -28.04 -2.09
N GLY A 240 36.98 -29.05 -2.84
CA GLY A 240 36.12 -29.86 -3.71
C GLY A 240 36.14 -29.35 -5.15
N ASP A 241 35.01 -29.49 -5.85
CA ASP A 241 34.84 -28.92 -7.18
C ASP A 241 34.77 -27.38 -7.07
N PRO A 242 35.59 -26.63 -7.84
CA PRO A 242 35.60 -25.17 -7.77
C PRO A 242 34.21 -24.57 -7.98
N ALA A 243 33.73 -23.81 -7.01
CA ALA A 243 32.42 -23.16 -7.05
C ALA A 243 32.54 -21.65 -6.80
N ARG A 244 31.73 -20.86 -7.52
CA ARG A 244 31.62 -19.41 -7.36
C ARG A 244 30.34 -19.09 -6.60
N HIS A 245 30.46 -18.30 -5.54
CA HIS A 245 29.37 -17.77 -4.74
C HIS A 245 29.35 -16.26 -4.89
N ASP A 246 28.25 -15.75 -5.42
CA ASP A 246 28.03 -14.33 -5.64
C ASP A 246 27.20 -13.78 -4.48
N LEU A 247 27.74 -12.77 -3.80
CA LEU A 247 27.07 -12.06 -2.71
C LEU A 247 26.72 -10.65 -3.18
N ASN A 248 25.41 -10.38 -3.23
CA ASN A 248 24.89 -9.05 -3.49
C ASN A 248 24.80 -8.29 -2.16
N PHE A 249 25.28 -7.05 -2.13
CA PHE A 249 25.03 -6.13 -1.03
C PHE A 249 24.00 -5.12 -1.49
N ASP A 250 22.75 -5.43 -1.19
CA ASP A 250 21.60 -4.58 -1.46
C ASP A 250 21.50 -3.51 -0.38
N ILE A 251 22.27 -2.45 -0.56
CA ILE A 251 22.42 -1.38 0.41
C ILE A 251 21.57 -0.18 0.00
N GLY A 252 20.64 0.18 0.86
CA GLY A 252 19.86 1.40 0.80
C GLY A 252 20.33 2.46 1.80
N TRP A 253 19.71 3.62 1.76
CA TRP A 253 19.88 4.66 2.78
C TRP A 253 18.56 5.40 2.98
N GLY A 254 18.39 5.99 4.13
CA GLY A 254 17.19 6.75 4.44
C GLY A 254 17.44 7.84 5.45
N LEU A 255 16.40 8.65 5.65
CA LEU A 255 16.36 9.68 6.67
C LEU A 255 14.95 9.86 7.20
N SER A 256 14.87 10.30 8.45
CA SER A 256 13.64 10.79 9.08
C SER A 256 13.84 12.26 9.48
N LEU A 257 12.76 13.03 9.51
CA LEU A 257 12.73 14.41 9.98
C LEU A 257 11.53 14.59 10.91
N LEU A 258 11.80 15.16 12.08
CA LEU A 258 10.81 15.52 13.09
C LEU A 258 9.89 14.35 13.47
N GLU A 259 10.38 13.51 14.37
CA GLU A 259 9.58 12.51 15.07
C GLU A 259 9.29 12.98 16.49
N VAL A 260 8.04 12.90 16.92
CA VAL A 260 7.60 13.21 18.27
C VAL A 260 6.98 11.97 18.92
N ARG A 261 7.39 11.65 20.14
CA ARG A 261 6.76 10.63 20.99
C ARG A 261 6.46 11.23 22.34
N SER A 262 5.23 11.13 22.81
CA SER A 262 4.81 11.73 24.08
C SER A 262 3.97 10.74 24.89
N HIS A 263 4.43 10.43 26.09
CA HIS A 263 3.84 9.46 26.99
C HIS A 263 3.52 10.13 28.34
N PRO A 264 2.36 10.80 28.48
CA PRO A 264 2.06 11.57 29.68
C PRO A 264 1.45 10.74 30.83
N ASN A 265 1.23 9.44 30.62
CA ASN A 265 0.60 8.54 31.60
C ASN A 265 1.58 7.81 32.51
N TRP A 266 2.86 8.05 32.33
CA TRP A 266 3.87 7.50 33.21
C TRP A 266 3.92 8.30 34.51
N GLU A 267 4.62 7.80 35.53
CA GLU A 267 4.81 8.55 36.79
C GLU A 267 5.33 9.97 36.52
N ILE A 268 6.10 10.13 35.45
CA ILE A 268 6.54 11.42 34.93
C ILE A 268 6.28 11.45 33.42
N ALA A 269 5.63 12.52 32.94
CA ALA A 269 5.35 12.69 31.53
C ALA A 269 6.66 12.82 30.74
N VAL A 270 6.86 11.99 29.72
CA VAL A 270 8.04 12.06 28.86
C VAL A 270 7.64 12.47 27.46
N THR A 271 8.37 13.41 26.89
CA THR A 271 8.26 13.75 25.48
C THR A 271 9.64 13.68 24.84
N GLU A 272 9.72 13.02 23.71
CA GLU A 272 10.89 12.89 22.86
C GLU A 272 10.59 13.63 21.55
N LEU A 273 11.54 14.45 21.10
CA LEU A 273 11.53 15.01 19.75
C LEU A 273 12.86 14.70 19.08
N GLU A 274 12.81 13.88 18.05
CA GLU A 274 13.93 13.65 17.16
C GLU A 274 13.87 14.65 16.01
N PHE A 275 14.90 15.48 15.86
CA PHE A 275 14.94 16.47 14.80
C PHE A 275 15.24 15.85 13.44
N GLY A 276 16.09 14.84 13.43
CA GLY A 276 16.32 14.01 12.26
C GLY A 276 17.26 12.86 12.52
N GLU A 277 17.19 11.90 11.62
CA GLU A 277 17.91 10.63 11.64
C GLU A 277 18.39 10.30 10.25
N ILE A 278 19.55 9.63 10.18
CA ILE A 278 20.09 9.06 8.94
C ILE A 278 20.51 7.62 9.18
N HIS A 279 20.20 6.73 8.24
CA HIS A 279 20.60 5.34 8.31
C HIS A 279 21.05 4.79 6.96
N VAL A 280 21.80 3.69 7.07
CA VAL A 280 22.07 2.76 5.98
C VAL A 280 21.22 1.51 6.21
N GLY A 281 20.54 1.06 5.16
CA GLY A 281 19.74 -0.16 5.17
C GLY A 281 20.42 -1.29 4.40
N TRP A 282 20.32 -2.52 4.89
CA TRP A 282 20.73 -3.72 4.18
C TRP A 282 19.54 -4.68 4.09
N ASP A 283 19.08 -4.94 2.87
CA ASP A 283 18.05 -5.95 2.63
C ASP A 283 18.66 -7.35 2.80
N LEU A 284 18.30 -8.02 3.90
CA LEU A 284 18.70 -9.40 4.18
C LEU A 284 17.95 -10.39 3.27
N TRP A 285 16.73 -10.02 2.90
CA TRP A 285 15.87 -10.72 1.94
C TRP A 285 14.90 -9.71 1.32
N LYS A 286 14.51 -9.91 0.06
CA LYS A 286 13.49 -9.10 -0.61
C LYS A 286 12.88 -9.80 -1.83
N SER A 287 11.71 -9.32 -2.25
CA SER A 287 11.12 -9.68 -3.55
C SER A 287 11.74 -8.89 -4.71
N ASP A 288 11.53 -9.35 -5.94
CA ASP A 288 12.10 -8.72 -7.14
C ASP A 288 11.63 -7.28 -7.35
N GLU A 289 10.42 -6.96 -6.91
CA GLU A 289 9.82 -5.62 -6.97
C GLU A 289 10.25 -4.75 -5.78
N LEU A 290 11.01 -5.29 -4.82
CA LEU A 290 11.40 -4.65 -3.55
C LEU A 290 10.21 -4.35 -2.61
N TYR A 291 9.03 -4.91 -2.89
CA TYR A 291 7.84 -4.71 -2.08
C TYR A 291 7.96 -5.42 -0.73
N ASP A 292 8.21 -6.73 -0.81
CA ASP A 292 8.41 -7.57 0.35
C ASP A 292 9.87 -7.55 0.73
N HIS A 293 10.18 -7.37 2.01
CA HIS A 293 11.56 -7.34 2.47
C HIS A 293 11.71 -7.67 3.94
N VAL A 294 12.93 -8.09 4.28
CA VAL A 294 13.50 -8.06 5.62
C VAL A 294 14.76 -7.20 5.55
N ARG A 295 14.74 -6.04 6.19
CA ARG A 295 15.80 -5.03 6.11
C ARG A 295 16.38 -4.75 7.49
N PHE A 296 17.70 -4.86 7.60
CA PHE A 296 18.42 -4.35 8.74
C PHE A 296 18.81 -2.88 8.49
N LYS A 297 18.62 -2.00 9.46
CA LYS A 297 18.99 -0.59 9.40
C LYS A 297 19.97 -0.27 10.51
N LEU A 298 20.99 0.53 10.19
CA LEU A 298 21.95 1.06 11.15
C LEU A 298 22.14 2.54 10.88
N GLY A 299 21.93 3.37 11.90
CA GLY A 299 21.88 4.81 11.75
C GLY A 299 22.17 5.58 13.02
N GLY A 300 21.84 6.87 12.97
CA GLY A 300 21.90 7.73 14.14
C GLY A 300 21.04 8.97 13.98
N GLY A 301 20.35 9.32 15.06
CA GLY A 301 19.50 10.50 15.17
C GLY A 301 20.06 11.54 16.13
N PHE A 302 19.45 12.72 16.10
CA PHE A 302 19.65 13.74 17.12
C PHE A 302 18.33 14.42 17.49
N GLY A 303 18.18 14.75 18.78
CA GLY A 303 16.90 15.18 19.32
C GLY A 303 16.99 15.85 20.68
N SER A 304 15.85 15.94 21.35
CA SER A 304 15.68 16.44 22.71
C SER A 304 14.70 15.54 23.47
N LEU A 305 14.89 15.46 24.79
CA LEU A 305 14.04 14.71 25.70
C LEU A 305 13.59 15.66 26.83
N TRP A 306 12.29 15.64 27.12
CA TRP A 306 11.67 16.38 28.20
C TRP A 306 11.01 15.42 29.19
N GLN A 307 11.20 15.70 30.48
CA GLN A 307 10.62 14.96 31.58
C GLN A 307 9.85 15.93 32.49
N GLY A 308 8.52 15.77 32.53
CA GLY A 308 7.61 16.69 33.19
C GLY A 308 7.73 18.11 32.61
N ASP A 309 7.90 19.09 33.50
CA ASP A 309 8.11 20.50 33.14
C ASP A 309 9.61 20.85 32.95
N GLN A 310 10.51 19.88 33.12
CA GLN A 310 11.95 20.09 33.02
C GLN A 310 12.49 19.65 31.66
N VAL A 311 13.40 20.46 31.11
CA VAL A 311 14.18 20.11 29.92
C VAL A 311 15.43 19.40 30.41
N ASP A 312 15.47 18.08 30.27
CA ASP A 312 16.61 17.27 30.74
C ASP A 312 17.79 17.34 29.77
N ALA A 313 17.50 17.43 28.47
CA ALA A 313 18.53 17.60 27.46
C ALA A 313 18.07 18.48 26.29
N VAL A 314 18.88 19.49 25.99
CA VAL A 314 18.67 20.35 24.81
C VAL A 314 19.13 19.65 23.53
N LEU A 315 20.14 18.77 23.64
CA LEU A 315 20.64 17.98 22.53
C LEU A 315 21.02 16.56 23.00
N ARG A 316 20.46 15.57 22.32
CA ARG A 316 20.70 14.13 22.45
C ARG A 316 21.21 13.59 21.11
N LEU A 317 22.22 12.73 21.14
CA LEU A 317 22.69 11.98 19.97
C LEU A 317 22.40 10.51 20.17
N SER A 318 21.88 9.82 19.17
CA SER A 318 21.31 8.49 19.39
C SER A 318 21.69 7.55 18.26
N PRO A 319 22.75 6.74 18.38
CA PRO A 319 22.95 5.59 17.50
C PRO A 319 21.76 4.64 17.58
N GLN A 320 21.32 4.17 16.41
CA GLN A 320 20.10 3.40 16.24
C GLN A 320 20.35 2.18 15.36
N ALA A 321 19.65 1.09 15.68
CA ALA A 321 19.57 -0.09 14.83
C ALA A 321 18.12 -0.57 14.76
N ALA A 322 17.70 -1.05 13.59
CA ALA A 322 16.37 -1.63 13.39
C ALA A 322 16.39 -2.84 12.47
N LEU A 323 15.38 -3.68 12.60
CA LEU A 323 15.05 -4.77 11.69
C LEU A 323 13.59 -4.59 11.26
N ASP A 324 13.40 -4.25 10.00
CA ASP A 324 12.11 -4.02 9.37
C ASP A 324 11.71 -5.23 8.54
N GLY A 325 10.44 -5.61 8.60
CA GLY A 325 9.82 -6.63 7.79
C GLY A 325 8.52 -6.12 7.18
N ARG A 326 8.32 -6.35 5.89
CA ARG A 326 7.07 -6.01 5.19
C ARG A 326 6.74 -7.12 4.21
N PHE A 327 5.48 -7.56 4.23
CA PHE A 327 5.01 -8.65 3.39
C PHE A 327 3.57 -8.43 2.93
N GLY A 328 3.33 -8.45 1.62
CA GLY A 328 2.02 -8.68 1.02
C GLY A 328 1.70 -10.17 1.06
N LEU A 329 0.61 -10.56 1.71
CA LEU A 329 0.22 -11.96 1.84
C LEU A 329 -0.78 -12.33 0.72
N GLY A 330 -0.35 -13.22 -0.17
CA GLY A 330 -1.15 -13.67 -1.31
C GLY A 330 -1.06 -12.74 -2.52
N GLN A 331 -1.66 -13.17 -3.63
CA GLN A 331 -1.55 -12.47 -4.92
C GLN A 331 -2.51 -11.27 -5.05
N SER A 332 -3.44 -11.10 -4.11
CA SER A 332 -4.54 -10.13 -4.25
C SER A 332 -4.25 -8.75 -3.64
N GLY A 333 -3.12 -8.56 -2.95
CA GLY A 333 -2.85 -7.29 -2.26
C GLY A 333 -3.95 -6.91 -1.26
N LEU A 334 -4.56 -7.89 -0.60
CA LEU A 334 -5.64 -7.69 0.38
C LEU A 334 -5.18 -7.86 1.83
N HIS A 335 -3.98 -8.41 2.03
CA HIS A 335 -3.45 -8.77 3.33
C HIS A 335 -2.01 -8.30 3.44
N TYR A 336 -1.68 -7.61 4.52
CA TYR A 336 -0.37 -7.02 4.73
C TYR A 336 0.12 -7.32 6.13
N LEU A 337 1.38 -7.72 6.24
CA LEU A 337 2.08 -7.97 7.49
C LEU A 337 3.29 -7.04 7.56
N THR A 338 3.38 -6.28 8.65
CA THR A 338 4.51 -5.40 8.93
C THR A 338 5.10 -5.79 10.28
N ALA A 339 6.42 -5.91 10.34
CA ALA A 339 7.16 -6.11 11.57
C ALA A 339 8.27 -5.07 11.68
N ASN A 340 8.55 -4.59 12.87
CA ASN A 340 9.68 -3.72 13.16
C ASN A 340 10.23 -4.09 14.53
N VAL A 341 11.54 -4.17 14.66
CA VAL A 341 12.25 -4.23 15.94
C VAL A 341 13.31 -3.15 15.89
N HIS A 342 13.39 -2.30 16.91
CA HIS A 342 14.37 -1.22 16.95
C HIS A 342 15.00 -1.07 18.33
N GLY A 343 16.18 -0.47 18.35
CA GLY A 343 16.89 -0.07 19.55
C GLY A 343 17.65 1.22 19.31
N ASP A 344 17.61 2.10 20.30
CA ASP A 344 18.26 3.41 20.31
C ASP A 344 19.01 3.57 21.62
N MET A 345 20.23 4.10 21.54
CA MET A 345 21.03 4.42 22.71
C MET A 345 21.36 5.92 22.69
N GLY A 346 20.49 6.72 23.29
CA GLY A 346 20.62 8.17 23.38
C GLY A 346 21.71 8.61 24.37
N TYR A 347 22.58 9.50 23.93
CA TYR A 347 23.64 10.15 24.70
C TYR A 347 23.33 11.63 24.84
N PHE A 348 23.22 12.13 26.08
CA PHE A 348 22.98 13.54 26.32
C PHE A 348 24.28 14.35 26.24
N VAL A 349 24.38 15.22 25.24
CA VAL A 349 25.57 16.06 25.04
C VAL A 349 25.45 17.44 25.67
N SER A 350 24.23 17.86 26.05
CA SER A 350 23.99 19.14 26.71
C SER A 350 22.73 19.10 27.57
N GLY A 351 22.69 19.95 28.60
CA GLY A 351 21.58 20.04 29.55
C GLY A 351 21.92 19.42 30.92
N PRO A 352 20.98 19.47 31.87
CA PRO A 352 21.15 18.89 33.21
C PRO A 352 21.56 17.42 33.21
N ALA A 353 21.11 16.63 32.23
CA ALA A 353 21.42 15.20 32.10
C ALA A 353 22.70 14.90 31.28
N SER A 354 23.54 15.90 30.99
CA SER A 354 24.75 15.70 30.17
C SER A 354 25.67 14.60 30.70
N GLY A 355 26.08 13.70 29.79
CA GLY A 355 26.92 12.53 30.11
C GLY A 355 26.14 11.30 30.57
N GLN A 356 24.82 11.40 30.75
CA GLN A 356 23.95 10.24 30.97
C GLN A 356 23.48 9.65 29.63
N ASN A 357 23.08 8.39 29.69
CA ASN A 357 22.56 7.64 28.54
C ASN A 357 21.14 7.18 28.83
N VAL A 358 20.32 7.13 27.79
CA VAL A 358 19.00 6.50 27.79
C VAL A 358 19.01 5.40 26.76
N LEU A 359 18.59 4.21 27.15
CA LEU A 359 18.39 3.10 26.24
C LEU A 359 16.90 2.96 25.99
N THR A 360 16.50 2.99 24.73
CA THR A 360 15.14 2.66 24.32
C THR A 360 15.17 1.52 23.32
N GLY A 361 14.11 0.72 23.32
CA GLY A 361 13.94 -0.33 22.34
C GLY A 361 12.51 -0.74 22.23
N GLY A 362 12.13 -1.28 21.07
CA GLY A 362 10.76 -1.66 20.84
C GLY A 362 10.62 -2.70 19.75
N ALA A 363 9.45 -3.32 19.73
CA ALA A 363 9.04 -4.18 18.65
C ALA A 363 7.57 -3.92 18.33
N LYS A 364 7.22 -4.02 17.05
CA LYS A 364 5.89 -3.84 16.50
C LYS A 364 5.60 -4.95 15.50
N LEU A 365 4.43 -5.54 15.60
CA LEU A 365 3.89 -6.49 14.64
C LEU A 365 2.48 -6.04 14.27
N ALA A 366 2.24 -5.76 13.01
CA ALA A 366 0.97 -5.26 12.52
C ALA A 366 0.46 -6.10 11.35
N TYR A 367 -0.85 -6.33 11.33
CA TYR A 367 -1.54 -7.01 10.26
C TYR A 367 -2.73 -6.18 9.80
N GLU A 368 -2.81 -5.95 8.49
CA GLU A 368 -3.87 -5.18 7.85
C GLU A 368 -4.58 -6.03 6.79
N ALA A 369 -5.91 -6.14 6.88
CA ALA A 369 -6.73 -6.94 5.98
C ALA A 369 -7.88 -6.11 5.39
N ILE A 370 -7.87 -5.97 4.06
CA ILE A 370 -8.92 -5.27 3.32
C ILE A 370 -10.13 -6.20 3.18
N PHE A 371 -11.30 -5.75 3.62
CA PHE A 371 -12.53 -6.57 3.59
C PHE A 371 -13.66 -5.95 2.77
N ILE A 372 -13.63 -4.65 2.50
CA ILE A 372 -14.59 -3.96 1.64
C ILE A 372 -13.95 -2.73 1.01
N ALA A 373 -14.45 -2.28 -0.14
CA ALA A 373 -14.12 -1.00 -0.73
C ALA A 373 -15.38 -0.16 -0.98
N ILE A 374 -15.29 1.15 -0.76
CA ILE A 374 -16.37 2.11 -1.03
C ILE A 374 -15.85 3.11 -2.07
N ASN A 375 -16.41 3.10 -3.28
CA ASN A 375 -15.92 3.89 -4.41
C ASN A 375 -14.43 3.63 -4.70
N ASP A 376 -14.04 2.36 -4.77
CA ASP A 376 -12.66 1.90 -4.98
C ASP A 376 -11.67 2.40 -3.89
N GLN A 377 -12.16 2.79 -2.72
CA GLN A 377 -11.34 3.14 -1.55
C GLN A 377 -11.44 2.03 -0.51
N PRO A 378 -10.33 1.36 -0.14
CA PRO A 378 -10.40 0.20 0.72
C PRO A 378 -10.62 0.61 2.18
N LEU A 379 -11.49 -0.17 2.84
CA LEU A 379 -11.68 -0.20 4.28
C LEU A 379 -11.07 -1.51 4.79
N SER A 380 -10.11 -1.39 5.69
CA SER A 380 -9.35 -2.50 6.24
C SER A 380 -9.55 -2.66 7.74
N LEU A 381 -9.47 -3.90 8.20
CA LEU A 381 -9.25 -4.25 9.59
C LEU A 381 -7.76 -4.12 9.86
N TYR A 382 -7.39 -3.38 10.90
CA TYR A 382 -6.01 -3.21 11.31
C TYR A 382 -5.83 -3.74 12.72
N THR A 383 -4.78 -4.55 12.91
CA THR A 383 -4.38 -5.07 14.22
C THR A 383 -2.89 -4.85 14.41
N GLU A 384 -2.48 -4.45 15.60
CA GLU A 384 -1.08 -4.18 15.94
C GLU A 384 -0.80 -4.65 17.36
N ALA A 385 0.32 -5.33 17.55
CA ALA A 385 0.92 -5.55 18.85
C ALA A 385 2.23 -4.76 18.90
N SER A 386 2.42 -3.97 19.93
CA SER A 386 3.67 -3.23 20.14
C SER A 386 4.18 -3.42 21.56
N THR A 387 5.50 -3.39 21.70
CA THR A 387 6.16 -3.38 22.98
C THR A 387 7.30 -2.38 22.95
N GLU A 388 7.49 -1.67 24.03
CA GLU A 388 8.53 -0.66 24.20
C GLU A 388 9.20 -0.86 25.54
N TYR A 389 10.49 -0.57 25.58
CA TYR A 389 11.35 -0.63 26.74
C TYR A 389 12.13 0.66 26.84
N TRP A 390 12.21 1.19 28.06
CA TRP A 390 12.94 2.39 28.39
C TRP A 390 13.86 2.09 29.58
N GLU A 391 15.08 2.62 29.55
CA GLU A 391 16.02 2.57 30.66
C GLU A 391 16.79 3.89 30.73
N GLY A 392 17.07 4.35 31.95
CA GLY A 392 17.85 5.58 32.18
C GLY A 392 16.99 6.86 32.23
N VAL A 393 15.67 6.72 32.25
CA VAL A 393 14.74 7.82 32.55
C VAL A 393 14.09 7.54 33.90
N ASP A 394 14.04 8.55 34.78
CA ASP A 394 13.50 8.39 36.12
C ASP A 394 12.04 7.91 36.08
N GLY A 395 11.75 6.82 36.80
CA GLY A 395 10.42 6.21 36.86
C GLY A 395 10.03 5.33 35.66
N LEU A 396 10.97 5.03 34.75
CA LEU A 396 10.65 4.41 33.45
C LEU A 396 11.43 3.17 33.05
N ASN A 397 12.06 2.49 34.01
CA ASN A 397 12.76 1.23 33.78
C ASN A 397 11.77 0.05 33.63
N GLN A 398 10.91 0.08 32.61
CA GLN A 398 9.82 -0.88 32.44
C GLN A 398 9.48 -1.17 30.98
N TRP A 399 8.87 -2.34 30.78
CA TRP A 399 8.23 -2.70 29.53
C TRP A 399 6.80 -2.16 29.48
N SER A 400 6.43 -1.60 28.33
CA SER A 400 5.07 -1.21 28.00
C SER A 400 4.63 -2.03 26.80
N THR A 401 3.58 -2.83 26.94
CA THR A 401 3.00 -3.60 25.83
C THR A 401 1.62 -3.07 25.52
N SER A 402 1.34 -2.85 24.24
CA SER A 402 0.03 -2.46 23.75
C SER A 402 -0.46 -3.42 22.67
N PHE A 403 -1.77 -3.57 22.60
CA PHE A 403 -2.43 -4.24 21.50
C PHE A 403 -3.48 -3.28 20.96
N MET A 404 -3.57 -3.15 19.64
CA MET A 404 -4.51 -2.28 18.96
C MET A 404 -5.31 -3.11 17.96
N THR A 405 -6.63 -2.88 17.92
CA THR A 405 -7.49 -3.39 16.87
C THR A 405 -8.44 -2.29 16.43
N GLY A 406 -8.59 -2.09 15.12
CA GLY A 406 -9.34 -0.97 14.59
C GLY A 406 -9.66 -1.10 13.11
N LEU A 407 -10.22 -0.03 12.56
CA LEU A 407 -10.50 0.10 11.15
C LEU A 407 -9.66 1.22 10.56
N ARG A 408 -9.20 1.02 9.32
CA ARG A 408 -8.52 2.05 8.52
C ARG A 408 -9.23 2.25 7.20
N PHE A 409 -9.46 3.50 6.86
CA PHE A 409 -9.92 3.89 5.53
C PHE A 409 -8.74 4.45 4.76
N SER A 410 -8.45 3.89 3.59
CA SER A 410 -7.38 4.38 2.72
C SER A 410 -7.97 5.13 1.54
N LEU A 411 -7.40 6.29 1.26
CA LEU A 411 -7.69 7.14 0.13
C LEU A 411 -6.56 7.04 -0.89
N TRP A 412 -6.96 6.98 -2.16
CA TRP A 412 -6.09 6.99 -3.33
C TRP A 412 -5.13 5.81 -3.43
N ALA A 413 -5.47 4.67 -2.81
CA ALA A 413 -4.74 3.42 -2.96
C ALA A 413 -4.86 2.90 -4.41
N PRO A 414 -3.79 2.94 -5.24
CA PRO A 414 -3.85 2.45 -6.60
C PRO A 414 -4.00 0.92 -6.63
N PRO A 415 -4.34 0.32 -7.78
CA PRO A 415 -4.26 -1.14 -7.94
C PRO A 415 -2.83 -1.61 -7.69
N LEU A 416 -2.66 -2.81 -7.12
CA LEU A 416 -1.35 -3.42 -7.00
C LEU A 416 -0.87 -3.77 -8.41
N GLU A 417 0.24 -3.16 -8.84
CA GLU A 417 0.92 -3.55 -10.08
C GLU A 417 1.51 -4.94 -9.85
N THR A 418 0.81 -5.97 -10.31
CA THR A 418 1.41 -7.29 -10.45
C THR A 418 2.19 -7.27 -11.75
N ASN A 419 3.50 -7.44 -11.69
CA ASN A 419 4.30 -7.56 -12.88
C ASN A 419 3.85 -8.84 -13.61
N ASN A 420 3.05 -8.67 -14.66
CA ASN A 420 2.35 -9.72 -15.42
C ASN A 420 3.30 -10.66 -16.19
N ASP A 421 4.58 -10.69 -15.86
CA ASP A 421 5.57 -11.58 -16.48
C ASP A 421 5.44 -13.03 -16.00
N TYR A 422 4.51 -13.33 -15.08
CA TYR A 422 4.17 -14.70 -14.64
C TYR A 422 2.96 -15.28 -15.39
N ASN A 423 3.00 -15.29 -16.71
CA ASN A 423 2.18 -16.21 -17.51
C ASN A 423 3.06 -17.43 -17.86
N TYR A 424 2.92 -18.50 -17.06
CA TYR A 424 3.46 -19.84 -17.34
C TYR A 424 2.54 -20.66 -18.24
#